data_AF-A0A6B3FWX6-F1
#
_entry.id   AF-A0A6B3FWX6-F1
#
_cell.length_a   1.000
_cell.length_b   1.000
_cell.length_c   1.000
_cell.angle_alpha   90.00
_cell.angle_beta   90.00
_cell.angle_gamma   90.00
#
_symmetry.space_group_name_H-M   'P 1'
#
loop_
_entity.id
_entity.type
_entity.pdbx_description
1 polymer ?
#
loop_
_entity_poly.entity_id
_entity_poly.type
_entity_poly.pdbx_seq_one_letter_code
_entity_poly.pdbx_strand_id
1 'polypeptide(L)'
;AVYVEKWCRRWVPEALDVLVTPTLTVLISGLVTIFGLMFVAGEISSAIGTFADWLLSNGGAGAGFVLGGLFLPLVMLGLHQALIPIHTTLIEQQGYTVLLPILAMAGAGQVGAA
;
A
#
# COMPACT_ATOMS: atom_id res chain seq x y z
N ALA A 1 -16.39 -5.01 6.33
CA ALA A 1 -16.94 -6.37 6.56
C ALA A 1 -18.04 -6.37 7.62
N VAL A 2 -17.74 -6.07 8.90
CA VAL A 2 -18.70 -6.16 10.03
C VAL A 2 -20.02 -5.39 9.80
N TYR A 3 -19.98 -4.22 9.17
CA TYR A 3 -21.19 -3.45 8.87
C TYR A 3 -22.08 -4.13 7.81
N VAL A 4 -21.47 -4.71 6.78
CA VAL A 4 -22.16 -5.45 5.71
C VAL A 4 -22.74 -6.75 6.25
N GLU A 5 -22.02 -7.43 7.15
CA GLU A 5 -22.48 -8.67 7.80
C GLU A 5 -23.73 -8.43 8.65
N LYS A 6 -23.70 -7.41 9.53
CA LYS A 6 -24.86 -7.03 10.36
C LYS A 6 -26.07 -6.63 9.54
N TRP A 7 -25.85 -6.04 8.36
CA TRP A 7 -26.93 -5.70 7.44
C TRP A 7 -27.50 -6.96 6.77
N CYS A 8 -26.68 -7.87 6.24
CA CYS A 8 -27.15 -9.11 5.62
C CYS A 8 -27.97 -9.99 6.60
N ARG A 9 -27.50 -10.17 7.84
CA ARG A 9 -28.22 -10.95 8.87
C ARG A 9 -29.62 -10.42 9.20
N ARG A 10 -29.91 -9.15 8.90
CA ARG A 10 -31.22 -8.53 9.14
C ARG A 10 -32.26 -8.86 8.07
N TRP A 11 -31.83 -9.27 6.88
CA TRP A 11 -32.69 -9.53 5.73
C TRP A 11 -32.69 -11.00 5.27
N VAL A 12 -31.69 -11.78 5.66
CA VAL A 12 -31.51 -13.17 5.22
C VAL A 12 -32.18 -14.14 6.21
N PRO A 13 -33.03 -15.09 5.74
CA PRO A 13 -33.62 -16.15 6.57
C PRO A 13 -32.54 -17.10 7.14
N GLU A 14 -32.74 -17.63 8.35
CA GLU A 14 -31.74 -18.50 9.04
C GLU A 14 -31.21 -19.66 8.19
N ALA A 15 -32.06 -20.27 7.35
CA ALA A 15 -31.66 -21.38 6.48
C ALA A 15 -30.59 -20.99 5.43
N LEU A 16 -30.51 -19.71 5.06
CA LEU A 16 -29.58 -19.19 4.06
C LEU A 16 -28.43 -18.37 4.69
N ASP A 17 -28.53 -18.02 5.98
CA ASP A 17 -27.56 -17.15 6.68
C ASP A 17 -26.14 -17.75 6.69
N VAL A 18 -26.02 -19.08 6.80
CA VAL A 18 -24.74 -19.80 6.81
C VAL A 18 -23.94 -19.62 5.51
N LEU A 19 -24.61 -19.40 4.37
CA LEU A 19 -23.96 -19.29 3.07
C LEU A 19 -23.98 -17.85 2.54
N VAL A 20 -25.16 -17.22 2.54
CA VAL A 20 -25.40 -15.94 1.85
C VAL A 20 -24.71 -14.79 2.56
N THR A 21 -24.75 -14.76 3.89
CA THR A 21 -24.17 -13.68 4.69
C THR A 21 -22.65 -13.60 4.57
N PRO A 22 -21.86 -14.68 4.78
CA PRO A 22 -20.42 -14.59 4.58
C PRO A 22 -20.05 -14.30 3.12
N THR A 23 -20.75 -14.88 2.14
CA THR A 23 -20.48 -14.62 0.72
C THR A 23 -20.71 -13.16 0.35
N LEU A 24 -21.85 -12.57 0.70
CA LEU A 24 -22.13 -11.16 0.42
C LEU A 24 -21.21 -10.22 1.19
N THR A 25 -20.89 -10.57 2.44
CA THR A 25 -19.97 -9.77 3.26
C THR A 25 -18.59 -9.69 2.62
N VAL A 26 -18.04 -10.82 2.19
CA VAL A 26 -16.74 -10.88 1.52
C VAL A 26 -16.82 -10.24 0.13
N LEU A 27 -17.86 -10.54 -0.66
CA LEU A 27 -18.02 -10.01 -2.01
C LEU A 27 -18.07 -8.48 -2.01
N ILE A 28 -18.96 -7.89 -1.21
CA ILE A 28 -19.14 -6.43 -1.16
C ILE A 28 -17.89 -5.76 -0.58
N SER A 29 -17.32 -6.30 0.52
CA SER A 29 -16.11 -5.70 1.10
C SER A 29 -14.91 -5.83 0.17
N GLY A 30 -14.76 -6.94 -0.54
CA GLY A 30 -13.74 -7.12 -1.58
C GLY A 30 -13.92 -6.13 -2.73
N LEU A 31 -15.14 -5.94 -3.22
CA LEU A 31 -15.43 -5.01 -4.31
C LEU A 31 -15.12 -3.55 -3.91
N VAL A 32 -15.52 -3.15 -2.70
CA VAL A 32 -15.19 -1.83 -2.14
C VAL A 32 -13.68 -1.66 -1.98
N THR A 33 -12.98 -2.73 -1.59
CA THR A 33 -11.52 -2.70 -1.45
C THR A 33 -10.84 -2.53 -2.81
N ILE A 34 -11.23 -3.31 -3.82
CA ILE A 34 -10.61 -3.29 -5.14
C ILE A 34 -10.93 -1.98 -5.90
N PHE A 35 -12.18 -1.53 -5.89
CA PHE A 35 -12.56 -0.36 -6.69
C PHE A 35 -12.41 0.96 -5.93
N GLY A 36 -12.64 0.96 -4.62
CA GLY A 36 -12.53 2.17 -3.81
C GLY A 36 -11.14 2.34 -3.23
N LEU A 37 -10.74 1.44 -2.33
CA LEU A 37 -9.49 1.59 -1.57
C LEU A 37 -8.26 1.47 -2.46
N MET A 38 -8.23 0.54 -3.40
CA MET A 38 -7.07 0.34 -4.29
C MET A 38 -6.87 1.53 -5.23
N PHE A 39 -7.95 2.12 -5.76
CA PHE A 39 -7.87 3.33 -6.58
C PHE A 39 -7.26 4.50 -5.79
N VAL A 40 -7.81 4.79 -4.61
CA VAL A 40 -7.29 5.85 -3.73
C VAL A 40 -5.83 5.58 -3.32
N ALA A 41 -5.51 4.33 -2.99
CA ALA A 41 -4.14 3.93 -2.68
C ALA A 41 -3.21 4.12 -3.88
N GLY A 42 -3.66 3.85 -5.10
CA GLY A 42 -2.93 4.09 -6.34
C GLY A 42 -2.63 5.58 -6.57
N GLU A 43 -3.61 6.45 -6.38
CA GLU A 43 -3.42 7.91 -6.48
C GLU A 43 -2.40 8.43 -5.45
N ILE A 44 -2.52 8.00 -4.19
CA ILE A 44 -1.56 8.35 -3.13
C ILE A 44 -0.16 7.81 -3.47
N SER A 45 -0.09 6.58 -3.97
CA SER A 45 1.13 5.92 -4.41
C SER A 45 1.83 6.70 -5.53
N SER A 46 1.07 7.17 -6.53
CA SER A 46 1.58 8.01 -7.62
C SER A 46 2.12 9.35 -7.12
N ALA A 47 1.42 10.00 -6.18
CA ALA A 47 1.87 11.23 -5.56
C ALA A 47 3.17 11.05 -4.76
N ILE A 48 3.28 9.95 -3.99
CA ILE A 48 4.52 9.60 -3.27
C ILE A 48 5.67 9.34 -4.24
N GLY A 49 5.43 8.61 -5.33
CA GLY A 49 6.43 8.37 -6.37
C GLY A 49 6.94 9.67 -6.98
N THR A 50 6.03 10.57 -7.36
CA THR A 50 6.36 11.90 -7.92
C THR A 50 7.16 12.75 -6.93
N PHE A 51 6.77 12.73 -5.65
CA PHE A 51 7.50 13.44 -4.60
C PHE A 51 8.90 12.86 -4.38
N ALA A 52 9.04 11.53 -4.37
CA ALA A 52 10.33 10.87 -4.25
C ALA A 52 11.24 11.22 -5.44
N ASP A 53 10.71 11.26 -6.66
CA ASP A 53 11.46 11.60 -7.86
C ASP A 53 11.91 13.08 -7.87
N TRP A 54 11.04 13.99 -7.42
CA TRP A 54 11.39 15.38 -7.17
C TRP A 54 12.48 15.52 -6.10
N LEU A 55 12.36 14.77 -5.00
CA LEU A 55 13.32 14.78 -3.91
C LEU A 55 14.68 14.25 -4.36
N LEU A 56 14.71 13.19 -5.18
CA LEU A 56 15.96 12.67 -5.75
C LEU A 56 16.60 13.65 -6.73
N SER A 57 15.78 14.34 -7.53
CA SER A 57 16.27 15.32 -8.51
C SER A 57 16.81 16.61 -7.88
N ASN A 58 16.28 17.02 -6.73
CA ASN A 58 16.59 18.33 -6.10
C ASN A 58 17.32 18.23 -4.75
N GLY A 59 17.25 17.08 -4.06
CA GLY A 59 17.68 16.93 -2.67
C GLY A 59 19.10 16.41 -2.48
N GLY A 60 19.79 15.97 -3.55
CA GLY A 60 21.17 15.47 -3.47
C GLY A 60 21.37 14.41 -2.38
N ALA A 61 22.47 14.49 -1.62
CA ALA A 61 22.75 13.54 -0.54
C ALA A 61 21.66 13.54 0.57
N GLY A 62 20.96 14.65 0.78
CA GLY A 62 19.88 14.76 1.76
C GLY A 62 18.66 13.91 1.40
N ALA A 63 18.41 13.67 0.12
CA ALA A 63 17.34 12.79 -0.34
C ALA A 63 17.52 11.34 0.16
N GLY A 64 18.74 10.81 0.04
CA GLY A 64 19.07 9.47 0.54
C GLY A 64 18.94 9.35 2.05
N PHE A 65 19.30 10.39 2.80
CA PHE A 65 19.14 10.42 4.26
C PHE A 65 17.67 10.39 4.68
N VAL A 66 16.81 11.18 4.04
CA VAL A 66 15.37 11.23 4.36
C VAL A 66 14.67 9.94 3.94
N LEU A 67 14.88 9.49 2.71
CA LEU A 67 14.26 8.26 2.19
C LEU A 67 14.73 7.02 2.96
N GLY A 68 16.01 6.95 3.30
CA GLY A 68 16.57 5.85 4.07
C GLY A 68 16.19 5.88 5.56
N GLY A 69 16.20 7.06 6.18
CA GLY A 69 15.82 7.23 7.58
C GLY A 69 14.37 6.84 7.87
N LEU A 70 13.45 7.17 6.94
CA LEU A 70 12.03 6.86 7.08
C LEU A 70 11.67 5.40 6.73
N PHE A 71 12.60 4.63 6.17
CA PHE A 71 12.31 3.26 5.76
C PHE A 71 11.99 2.33 6.94
N LEU A 72 12.78 2.34 8.01
CA LEU A 72 12.53 1.48 9.17
C LEU A 72 11.16 1.74 9.84
N PRO A 73 10.77 3.00 10.13
CA PRO A 73 9.42 3.31 10.61
C PRO A 73 8.31 2.84 9.65
N LEU A 74 8.50 3.01 8.35
CA LEU A 74 7.54 2.55 7.34
C LEU A 74 7.39 1.02 7.35
N VAL A 75 8.49 0.29 7.53
CA VAL A 75 8.49 -1.18 7.61
C VAL A 75 7.82 -1.65 8.90
N MET A 76 8.14 -1.03 10.05
CA MET A 76 7.54 -1.37 11.36
C MET A 76 6.02 -1.19 11.38
N LEU A 77 5.49 -0.20 10.67
CA LEU A 77 4.05 0.03 10.53
C LEU A 77 3.40 -0.86 9.44
N GLY A 78 4.15 -1.72 8.76
CA GLY A 78 3.66 -2.56 7.67
C GLY A 78 3.36 -1.81 6.36
N LEU A 79 3.53 -0.48 6.34
CA LEU A 79 3.25 0.39 5.20
C LEU A 79 4.18 0.15 4.00
N HIS A 80 5.29 -0.58 4.19
CA HIS A 80 6.16 -0.99 3.09
C HIS A 80 5.44 -1.86 2.03
N GLN A 81 4.34 -2.52 2.38
CA GLN A 81 3.52 -3.27 1.41
C GLN A 81 2.82 -2.35 0.40
N ALA A 82 2.60 -1.08 0.75
CA ALA A 82 2.12 -0.06 -0.18
C ALA A 82 3.18 0.32 -1.24
N LEU A 83 4.43 -0.12 -1.11
CA LEU A 83 5.48 0.15 -2.10
C LEU A 83 5.34 -0.73 -3.35
N ILE A 84 4.69 -1.90 -3.26
CA ILE A 84 4.47 -2.80 -4.40
C ILE A 84 3.74 -2.08 -5.55
N PRO A 85 2.57 -1.45 -5.32
CA PRO A 85 1.91 -0.68 -6.38
C PRO A 85 2.76 0.50 -6.86
N ILE A 86 3.52 1.20 -5.98
CA ILE A 86 4.42 2.29 -6.39
C ILE A 86 5.48 1.80 -7.38
N HIS A 87 6.11 0.65 -7.09
CA HIS A 87 7.11 0.07 -7.99
C HIS A 87 6.51 -0.26 -9.35
N THR A 88 5.30 -0.85 -9.39
CA THR A 88 4.64 -1.12 -10.68
C THR A 88 4.34 0.16 -11.45
N THR A 89 3.89 1.23 -10.78
CA THR A 89 3.63 2.52 -11.44
C THR A 89 4.93 3.14 -11.99
N LEU A 90 6.02 3.11 -11.21
CA LEU A 90 7.33 3.60 -11.67
C LEU A 90 7.88 2.77 -12.82
N ILE A 91 7.70 1.46 -12.81
CA ILE A 91 8.08 0.59 -13.93
C ILE A 91 7.25 0.91 -15.17
N GLU A 92 5.94 1.12 -15.02
CA GLU A 92 5.07 1.46 -16.15
C GLU A 92 5.42 2.82 -16.76
N GLN A 93 5.77 3.81 -15.93
CA GLN A 93 6.08 5.17 -16.38
C GLN A 93 7.52 5.35 -16.86
N GLN A 94 8.49 4.69 -16.21
CA GLN A 94 9.93 4.96 -16.37
C GLN A 94 10.72 3.72 -16.82
N GLY A 95 10.13 2.52 -16.80
CA GLY A 95 10.77 1.25 -17.15
C GLY A 95 11.61 0.62 -16.03
N TYR A 96 11.85 1.33 -14.93
CA TYR A 96 12.64 0.87 -13.79
C TYR A 96 12.22 1.56 -12.49
N THR A 97 12.76 1.11 -11.36
CA THR A 97 12.50 1.68 -10.03
C THR A 97 13.82 2.00 -9.34
N VAL A 98 14.10 3.28 -9.13
CA VAL A 98 15.24 3.77 -8.33
C VAL A 98 15.01 3.63 -6.82
N LEU A 99 13.75 3.45 -6.41
CA LEU A 99 13.36 3.35 -5.01
C LEU A 99 13.83 2.02 -4.39
N LEU A 100 13.76 0.90 -5.15
CA LEU A 100 14.11 -0.43 -4.65
C LEU A 100 15.58 -0.54 -4.17
N PRO A 101 16.60 -0.13 -4.97
CA PRO A 101 17.99 -0.16 -4.50
C PRO A 101 18.25 0.76 -3.31
N ILE A 102 17.66 1.96 -3.28
CA ILE A 102 17.86 2.94 -2.21
C ILE A 102 17.30 2.41 -0.88
N LEU A 103 16.08 1.87 -0.90
CA LEU A 103 15.43 1.33 0.30
C LEU A 103 16.10 0.03 0.78
N ALA A 104 16.56 -0.83 -0.14
CA ALA A 104 17.34 -2.02 0.21
C ALA A 104 18.67 -1.66 0.89
N MET A 105 19.40 -0.68 0.35
CA MET A 105 20.64 -0.17 0.94
C MET A 105 20.38 0.52 2.29
N ALA A 106 19.27 1.25 2.43
CA ALA A 106 18.88 1.87 3.69
C ALA A 106 18.58 0.83 4.79
N GLY A 107 17.79 -0.20 4.49
CA GLY A 107 17.51 -1.28 5.43
C GLY A 107 18.78 -2.03 5.84
N ALA A 108 19.64 -2.38 4.89
CA ALA A 108 20.92 -3.02 5.18
C ALA A 108 21.83 -2.12 6.03
N GLY A 109 21.90 -0.82 5.72
CA GLY A 109 22.68 0.14 6.49
C GLY A 109 22.16 0.35 7.91
N GLN A 110 20.84 0.42 8.10
CA GLN A 110 20.21 0.57 9.41
C GLN A 110 20.40 -0.69 10.28
N VAL A 111 20.31 -1.88 9.70
CA VAL A 111 20.58 -3.14 10.43
C VAL A 111 22.07 -3.32 10.73
N GLY A 112 22.96 -2.95 9.80
CA GLY A 112 24.41 -3.05 10.00
C GLY A 112 25.00 -2.00 10.95
N ALA A 113 24.26 -0.92 11.23
CA ALA A 113 24.63 0.11 12.21
C ALA A 113 24.08 -0.16 13.62
N ALA A 114 23.18 -1.13 13.78
CA ALA A 114 22.61 -1.57 15.04
C ALA A 114 23.48 -2.64 15.71
#